data_AF-A0A1Y0MW14-F1
#
_entry.id   AF-A0A1Y0MW14-F1
#
_cell.length_a   1.000
_cell.length_b   1.000
_cell.length_c   1.000
_cell.angle_alpha   90.00
_cell.angle_beta   90.00
_cell.angle_gamma   90.00
#
_symmetry.space_group_name_H-M   'P 1'
#
loop_
_entity.id
_entity.type
_entity.pdbx_description
1 polymer ?
#
loop_
_entity_poly.entity_id
_entity_poly.type
_entity_poly.pdbx_seq_one_letter_code
_entity_poly.pdbx_strand_id
1 'polypeptide(L)'
;MKEIFLNLVAYLKNPVLEKDTNTDLKYRFKIFFQILVIGILTGFIITPIFALIQELDLVNMENHKLADQFKEMGIPLMLLIGAIVVPAIEEAIFRGPITLFKKPKSFKIAFYFFALIFGFVHLSNFEFTTNVLLLSPILVLPQILLGGYLGYIRVRFGLQWSILLHGTYNCFFLLISTLIEF
;
A
#
# COMPACT_ATOMS: atom_id res chain seq x y z
N MET A 1 -3.89 19.29 -5.80
CA MET A 1 -4.30 17.90 -6.04
C MET A 1 -4.04 17.45 -7.47
N LYS A 2 -4.60 18.10 -8.49
CA LYS A 2 -4.39 17.71 -9.91
C LYS A 2 -2.92 17.56 -10.32
N GLU A 3 -2.08 18.56 -10.03
CA GLU A 3 -0.66 18.54 -10.39
C GLU A 3 0.10 17.38 -9.71
N ILE A 4 -0.11 17.18 -8.40
CA ILE A 4 0.52 16.10 -7.64
C ILE A 4 0.08 14.73 -8.15
N PHE A 5 -1.21 14.57 -8.50
CA PHE A 5 -1.70 13.35 -9.13
C PHE A 5 -1.02 13.09 -10.48
N LEU A 6 -0.93 14.10 -11.34
CA LEU A 6 -0.26 13.96 -12.64
C LEU A 6 1.24 13.63 -12.48
N ASN A 7 1.91 14.26 -11.52
CA ASN A 7 3.31 13.99 -11.20
C ASN A 7 3.49 12.55 -10.67
N LEU A 8 2.59 12.08 -9.79
CA LEU A 8 2.60 10.70 -9.31
C LEU A 8 2.41 9.72 -10.47
N VAL A 9 1.42 9.94 -11.34
CA VAL A 9 1.16 9.08 -12.51
C VAL A 9 2.35 9.08 -13.47
N ALA A 10 2.93 10.23 -13.77
CA ALA A 10 4.10 10.35 -14.62
C ALA A 10 5.29 9.57 -14.02
N TYR A 11 5.50 9.69 -12.71
CA TYR A 11 6.55 8.95 -12.01
C TYR A 11 6.30 7.44 -12.04
N LEU A 12 5.08 6.97 -11.78
CA LEU A 12 4.76 5.54 -11.81
C LEU A 12 4.91 4.92 -13.21
N LYS A 13 4.77 5.72 -14.28
CA LYS A 13 5.08 5.29 -15.66
C LYS A 13 6.58 5.18 -15.94
N ASN A 14 7.40 6.02 -15.29
CA ASN A 14 8.84 6.04 -15.48
C ASN A 14 9.57 6.45 -14.19
N PRO A 15 9.72 5.55 -13.22
CA PRO A 15 10.33 5.90 -11.94
C PRO A 15 11.81 6.19 -12.13
N VAL A 16 12.29 7.23 -11.46
CA VAL A 16 13.70 7.66 -11.45
C VAL A 16 14.21 7.76 -10.00
N LEU A 17 15.46 7.40 -9.77
CA LEU A 17 16.09 7.48 -8.43
C LEU A 17 16.50 8.93 -8.14
N GLU A 18 15.51 9.78 -7.90
CA GLU A 18 15.71 11.20 -7.67
C GLU A 18 15.00 11.64 -6.38
N LYS A 19 15.79 12.17 -5.44
CA LYS A 19 15.24 12.74 -4.21
C LYS A 19 14.64 14.11 -4.49
N ASP A 20 13.60 14.43 -3.75
CA ASP A 20 13.12 15.81 -3.71
C ASP A 20 14.10 16.66 -2.89
N THR A 21 14.61 17.71 -3.50
CA THR A 21 15.55 18.64 -2.85
C THR A 21 14.84 19.57 -1.86
N ASN A 22 13.51 19.72 -1.95
CA ASN A 22 12.75 20.53 -1.02
C ASN A 22 12.62 19.81 0.34
N THR A 23 13.18 20.42 1.37
CA THR A 23 13.17 19.92 2.75
C THR A 23 12.10 20.57 3.63
N ASP A 24 11.35 21.54 3.11
CA ASP A 24 10.28 22.20 3.86
C ASP A 24 9.20 21.20 4.27
N LEU A 25 8.88 21.17 5.57
CA LEU A 25 7.95 20.21 6.14
C LEU A 25 6.52 20.45 5.65
N LYS A 26 6.09 21.70 5.49
CA LYS A 26 4.73 22.01 5.02
C LYS A 26 4.52 21.50 3.60
N TYR A 27 5.51 21.68 2.73
CA TYR A 27 5.55 21.12 1.38
C TYR A 27 5.47 19.60 1.38
N ARG A 28 6.31 18.93 2.19
CA ARG A 28 6.34 17.46 2.26
C ARG A 28 5.02 16.89 2.79
N PHE A 29 4.46 17.48 3.85
CA PHE A 29 3.15 17.08 4.36
C PHE A 29 2.02 17.33 3.35
N LYS A 30 2.06 18.44 2.60
CA LYS A 30 1.10 18.68 1.52
C LYS A 30 1.10 17.57 0.47
N ILE A 31 2.29 17.10 0.06
CA ILE A 31 2.40 15.97 -0.87
C ILE A 31 1.95 14.68 -0.19
N PHE A 32 2.46 14.40 1.00
CA PHE A 32 2.11 13.24 1.81
C PHE A 32 0.58 13.05 1.92
N PHE A 33 -0.15 14.07 2.36
CA PHE A 33 -1.60 13.97 2.54
C PHE A 33 -2.35 13.81 1.22
N GLN A 34 -1.85 14.40 0.13
CA GLN A 34 -2.46 14.18 -1.19
C GLN A 34 -2.22 12.76 -1.70
N ILE A 35 -1.03 12.18 -1.48
CA ILE A 35 -0.77 10.78 -1.81
C ILE A 35 -1.59 9.84 -0.93
N LEU A 36 -1.75 10.15 0.37
CA LEU A 36 -2.63 9.41 1.28
C LEU A 36 -4.08 9.39 0.77
N VAL A 37 -4.63 10.56 0.43
CA VAL A 37 -5.98 10.67 -0.13
C VAL A 37 -6.12 9.90 -1.44
N ILE A 38 -5.13 9.99 -2.34
CA ILE A 38 -5.13 9.20 -3.59
C ILE A 38 -5.12 7.70 -3.27
N GLY A 39 -4.31 7.25 -2.32
CA GLY A 39 -4.28 5.86 -1.87
C GLY A 39 -5.62 5.39 -1.33
N ILE A 40 -6.25 6.19 -0.46
CA ILE A 40 -7.56 5.88 0.13
C ILE A 40 -8.63 5.80 -0.96
N LEU A 41 -8.70 6.79 -1.85
CA LEU A 41 -9.67 6.83 -2.95
C LEU A 41 -9.49 5.65 -3.91
N THR A 42 -8.25 5.29 -4.24
CA THR A 42 -7.99 4.12 -5.11
C THR A 42 -8.38 2.82 -4.44
N GLY A 43 -8.18 2.67 -3.12
CA GLY A 43 -8.72 1.55 -2.35
C GLY A 43 -10.25 1.45 -2.48
N PHE A 44 -10.97 2.55 -2.20
CA PHE A 44 -12.43 2.58 -2.30
C PHE A 44 -12.96 2.36 -3.72
N ILE A 45 -12.28 2.87 -4.74
CA ILE A 45 -12.67 2.67 -6.15
C ILE A 45 -12.58 1.19 -6.55
N ILE A 46 -11.69 0.41 -5.93
CA ILE A 46 -11.53 -1.02 -6.22
C ILE A 46 -12.55 -1.86 -5.43
N THR A 47 -13.07 -1.37 -4.29
CA THR A 47 -14.03 -2.11 -3.44
C THR A 47 -15.23 -2.70 -4.20
N PRO A 48 -15.90 -2.00 -5.15
CA PRO A 48 -17.00 -2.59 -5.92
C PRO A 48 -16.61 -3.84 -6.73
N ILE A 49 -15.36 -3.95 -7.18
CA ILE A 49 -14.86 -5.13 -7.89
C ILE A 49 -14.80 -6.32 -6.93
N PHE A 50 -14.35 -6.12 -5.69
CA PHE A 50 -14.36 -7.17 -4.67
C PHE A 50 -15.77 -7.63 -4.32
N ALA A 51 -16.72 -6.69 -4.19
CA ALA A 51 -18.12 -7.03 -3.96
C ALA A 51 -18.69 -7.89 -5.09
N LEU A 52 -18.37 -7.59 -6.36
CA LEU A 52 -18.77 -8.41 -7.50
C LEU A 52 -18.13 -9.80 -7.49
N ILE A 53 -16.84 -9.91 -7.14
CA ILE A 53 -16.14 -11.21 -7.05
C ILE A 53 -16.80 -12.10 -5.98
N GLN A 54 -17.19 -11.51 -4.84
CA GLN A 54 -17.90 -12.20 -3.76
C GLN A 54 -19.32 -12.62 -4.21
N GLU A 55 -20.09 -11.72 -4.81
CA GLU A 55 -21.46 -12.00 -5.27
C GLU A 55 -21.52 -13.11 -6.34
N LEU A 56 -20.45 -13.26 -7.13
CA LEU A 56 -20.32 -14.32 -8.12
C LEU A 56 -19.75 -15.64 -7.52
N ASP A 57 -19.60 -15.73 -6.21
CA ASP A 57 -18.99 -16.86 -5.49
C ASP A 57 -17.61 -17.27 -6.03
N LEU A 58 -16.87 -16.33 -6.63
CA LEU A 58 -15.57 -16.63 -7.22
C LEU A 58 -14.49 -16.77 -6.16
N VAL A 59 -14.54 -15.95 -5.11
CA VAL A 59 -13.59 -15.97 -3.99
C VAL A 59 -14.34 -15.66 -2.72
N ASN A 60 -14.16 -16.48 -1.68
CA ASN A 60 -14.72 -16.21 -0.35
C ASN A 60 -13.92 -15.09 0.34
N MET A 61 -14.58 -13.95 0.56
CA MET A 61 -14.05 -12.77 1.23
C MET A 61 -14.41 -12.69 2.73
N GLU A 62 -15.26 -13.58 3.23
CA GLU A 62 -15.68 -13.59 4.64
C GLU A 62 -14.61 -14.17 5.56
N ASN A 63 -13.81 -15.12 5.06
CA ASN A 63 -12.73 -15.78 5.80
C ASN A 63 -11.43 -14.95 5.81
N HIS A 64 -11.51 -13.63 6.08
CA HIS A 64 -10.33 -12.78 6.18
C HIS A 64 -9.57 -13.04 7.50
N LYS A 65 -8.65 -14.01 7.47
CA LYS A 65 -7.81 -14.45 8.61
C LYS A 65 -7.21 -13.31 9.44
N LEU A 66 -6.77 -12.23 8.81
CA LEU A 66 -6.21 -11.08 9.53
C LEU A 66 -7.27 -10.28 10.29
N ALA A 67 -8.47 -10.13 9.73
CA ALA A 67 -9.57 -9.45 10.42
C ALA A 67 -10.01 -10.24 11.65
N ASP A 68 -10.11 -11.56 11.54
CA ASP A 68 -10.45 -12.43 12.67
C ASP A 68 -9.39 -12.37 13.78
N GLN A 69 -8.10 -12.41 13.41
CA GLN A 69 -7.01 -12.25 14.36
C GLN A 69 -7.02 -10.89 15.06
N PHE A 70 -7.39 -9.82 14.35
CA PHE A 70 -7.47 -8.48 14.92
C PHE A 70 -8.71 -8.27 15.80
N LYS A 71 -9.82 -8.97 15.54
CA LYS A 71 -11.02 -8.96 16.40
C LYS A 71 -10.75 -9.56 17.79
N GLU A 72 -9.88 -10.55 17.86
CA GLU A 72 -9.46 -11.14 19.14
C GLU A 72 -8.48 -10.25 19.92
N MET A 73 -7.90 -9.23 19.27
CA MET A 73 -7.00 -8.26 19.88
C MET A 73 -7.74 -7.02 20.37
N GLY A 74 -7.29 -6.44 21.50
CA GLY A 74 -7.75 -5.10 21.90
C GLY A 74 -7.30 -4.03 20.89
N ILE A 75 -8.17 -3.03 20.62
CA ILE A 75 -7.93 -1.94 19.66
C ILE A 75 -6.53 -1.31 19.79
N PRO A 76 -6.01 -0.98 21.00
CA PRO A 76 -4.67 -0.39 21.13
C PRO A 76 -3.56 -1.31 20.59
N LEU A 77 -3.67 -2.61 20.83
CA LEU A 77 -2.69 -3.59 20.38
C LEU A 77 -2.76 -3.80 18.86
N MET A 78 -3.98 -3.86 18.31
CA MET A 78 -4.21 -3.91 16.86
C MET A 78 -3.57 -2.71 16.16
N LEU A 79 -3.78 -1.48 16.66
CA LEU A 79 -3.19 -0.27 16.08
C LEU A 79 -1.66 -0.27 16.22
N LEU A 80 -1.11 -0.65 17.37
CA LEU A 80 0.34 -0.75 17.56
C LEU A 80 0.97 -1.71 16.54
N ILE A 81 0.38 -2.89 16.33
CA ILE A 81 0.92 -3.88 15.41
C ILE A 81 0.68 -3.47 13.96
N GLY A 82 -0.58 -3.25 13.57
CA GLY A 82 -1.00 -3.06 12.19
C GLY A 82 -0.68 -1.68 11.60
N ALA A 83 -0.57 -0.63 12.42
CA ALA A 83 -0.27 0.72 11.95
C ALA A 83 1.16 1.19 12.27
N ILE A 84 1.91 0.49 13.12
CA ILE A 84 3.29 0.90 13.49
C ILE A 84 4.29 -0.21 13.20
N VAL A 85 4.18 -1.36 13.86
CA VAL A 85 5.22 -2.41 13.81
C VAL A 85 5.29 -3.06 12.43
N VAL A 86 4.17 -3.55 11.90
CA VAL A 86 4.11 -4.23 10.60
C VAL A 86 4.54 -3.28 9.47
N PRO A 87 3.99 -2.06 9.33
CA PRO A 87 4.45 -1.10 8.33
C PRO A 87 5.94 -0.80 8.42
N ALA A 88 6.52 -0.65 9.61
CA ALA A 88 7.95 -0.40 9.76
C ALA A 88 8.81 -1.55 9.20
N ILE A 89 8.42 -2.80 9.48
CA ILE A 89 9.10 -4.00 8.98
C ILE A 89 8.95 -4.12 7.46
N GLU A 90 7.71 -3.99 6.96
CA GLU A 90 7.42 -4.10 5.53
C GLU A 90 8.16 -3.03 4.72
N GLU A 91 8.17 -1.77 5.17
CA GLU A 91 8.91 -0.73 4.49
C GLU A 91 10.42 -0.97 4.53
N ALA A 92 10.96 -1.48 5.62
CA ALA A 92 12.38 -1.85 5.70
C ALA A 92 12.74 -2.93 4.66
N ILE A 93 11.88 -3.94 4.49
CA ILE A 93 12.08 -5.06 3.56
C ILE A 93 11.85 -4.63 2.10
N PHE A 94 10.73 -3.97 1.82
CA PHE A 94 10.30 -3.71 0.44
C PHE A 94 10.78 -2.36 -0.10
N ARG A 95 10.96 -1.35 0.76
CA ARG A 95 11.33 0.02 0.32
C ARG A 95 12.76 0.39 0.66
N GLY A 96 13.35 -0.20 1.69
CA GLY A 96 14.77 -0.05 2.03
C GLY A 96 15.69 -0.33 0.82
N PRO A 97 15.62 -1.53 0.20
CA PRO A 97 16.55 -1.97 -0.83
C PRO A 97 16.43 -1.25 -2.17
N ILE A 98 15.28 -0.65 -2.50
CA ILE A 98 15.03 0.02 -3.80
C ILE A 98 16.14 1.02 -4.14
N THR A 99 16.65 1.74 -3.13
CA THR A 99 17.68 2.76 -3.32
C THR A 99 19.10 2.22 -3.54
N LEU A 100 19.32 0.91 -3.40
CA LEU A 100 20.61 0.25 -3.69
C LEU A 100 20.87 0.12 -5.19
N PHE A 101 19.81 0.09 -6.00
CA PHE A 101 19.90 -0.04 -7.45
C PHE A 101 20.15 1.32 -8.10
N LYS A 102 21.41 1.66 -8.37
CA LYS A 102 21.80 3.02 -8.84
C LYS A 102 21.65 3.24 -10.34
N LYS A 103 21.75 2.19 -11.16
CA LYS A 103 21.67 2.32 -12.63
C LYS A 103 20.20 2.52 -13.05
N PRO A 104 19.86 3.46 -13.95
CA PRO A 104 18.47 3.78 -14.27
C PRO A 104 17.59 2.59 -14.65
N LYS A 105 18.07 1.71 -15.54
CA LYS A 105 17.34 0.49 -15.93
C LYS A 105 17.12 -0.47 -14.76
N SER A 106 18.16 -0.66 -13.94
CA SER A 106 18.12 -1.56 -12.78
C SER A 106 17.22 -1.03 -11.68
N PHE A 107 17.25 0.28 -11.42
CA PHE A 107 16.35 0.95 -10.49
C PHE A 107 14.89 0.76 -10.90
N LYS A 108 14.59 1.00 -12.19
CA LYS A 108 13.23 0.86 -12.72
C LYS A 108 12.68 -0.55 -12.52
N ILE A 109 13.49 -1.57 -12.82
CA ILE A 109 13.14 -2.97 -12.58
C ILE A 109 12.91 -3.22 -11.08
N ALA A 110 13.83 -2.78 -10.22
CA ALA A 110 13.71 -2.98 -8.78
C ALA A 110 12.45 -2.29 -8.21
N PHE A 111 12.14 -1.06 -8.63
CA PHE A 111 10.97 -0.32 -8.19
C PHE A 111 9.68 -1.10 -8.44
N TYR A 112 9.48 -1.59 -9.67
CA TYR A 112 8.29 -2.39 -9.99
C TYR A 112 8.32 -3.77 -9.32
N PHE A 113 9.48 -4.42 -9.28
CA PHE A 113 9.63 -5.72 -8.63
C PHE A 113 9.19 -5.66 -7.16
N PHE A 114 9.68 -4.69 -6.38
CA PHE A 114 9.30 -4.56 -4.98
C PHE A 114 7.83 -4.17 -4.79
N ALA A 115 7.26 -3.34 -5.67
CA ALA A 115 5.82 -3.03 -5.63
C ALA A 115 4.95 -4.27 -5.93
N LEU A 116 5.35 -5.09 -6.91
CA LEU A 116 4.66 -6.33 -7.25
C LEU A 116 4.76 -7.34 -6.11
N ILE A 117 5.97 -7.63 -5.61
CA ILE A 117 6.15 -8.58 -4.49
C ILE A 117 5.38 -8.11 -3.26
N PHE A 118 5.42 -6.81 -2.94
CA PHE A 118 4.61 -6.25 -1.85
C PHE A 118 3.11 -6.53 -2.04
N GLY A 119 2.58 -6.41 -3.26
CA GLY A 119 1.21 -6.84 -3.54
C GLY A 119 1.01 -8.34 -3.35
N PHE A 120 1.81 -9.16 -4.02
CA PHE A 120 1.62 -10.62 -4.05
C PHE A 120 1.79 -11.31 -2.69
N VAL A 121 2.60 -10.77 -1.77
CA VAL A 121 2.66 -11.34 -0.40
C VAL A 121 1.31 -11.25 0.32
N HIS A 122 0.45 -10.28 -0.02
CA HIS A 122 -0.87 -10.14 0.57
C HIS A 122 -1.89 -11.18 0.05
N LEU A 123 -1.52 -12.03 -0.92
CA LEU A 123 -2.34 -13.20 -1.27
C LEU A 123 -2.54 -14.14 -0.07
N SER A 124 -1.67 -14.10 0.94
CA SER A 124 -1.83 -14.87 2.18
C SER A 124 -3.11 -14.56 2.94
N ASN A 125 -3.77 -13.42 2.63
CA ASN A 125 -5.03 -13.01 3.25
C ASN A 125 -6.26 -13.70 2.67
N PHE A 126 -6.08 -14.49 1.61
CA PHE A 126 -7.13 -15.28 0.96
C PHE A 126 -6.87 -16.77 1.16
N GLU A 127 -7.93 -17.56 1.09
CA GLU A 127 -7.78 -19.01 1.01
C GLU A 127 -7.16 -19.42 -0.33
N PHE A 128 -6.22 -20.36 -0.28
CA PHE A 128 -5.50 -20.76 -1.48
C PHE A 128 -6.39 -21.64 -2.37
N THR A 129 -7.00 -21.04 -3.38
CA THR A 129 -7.87 -21.70 -4.36
C THR A 129 -7.44 -21.37 -5.79
N THR A 130 -7.89 -22.16 -6.76
CA THR A 130 -7.65 -21.89 -8.18
C THR A 130 -8.17 -20.51 -8.59
N ASN A 131 -9.34 -20.10 -8.10
CA ASN A 131 -9.92 -18.79 -8.41
C ASN A 131 -9.05 -17.65 -7.85
N VAL A 132 -8.53 -17.79 -6.63
CA VAL A 132 -7.61 -16.80 -6.03
C VAL A 132 -6.32 -16.69 -6.86
N LEU A 133 -5.78 -17.80 -7.36
CA LEU A 133 -4.61 -17.76 -8.25
C LEU A 133 -4.91 -17.04 -9.58
N LEU A 134 -6.03 -17.39 -10.23
CA LEU A 134 -6.44 -16.80 -11.50
C LEU A 134 -6.75 -15.30 -11.37
N LEU A 135 -7.39 -14.89 -10.28
CA LEU A 135 -7.77 -13.52 -10.01
C LEU A 135 -6.69 -12.74 -9.25
N SER A 136 -5.56 -13.36 -8.90
CA SER A 136 -4.52 -12.74 -8.08
C SER A 136 -4.08 -11.35 -8.52
N PRO A 137 -3.90 -11.03 -9.83
CA PRO A 137 -3.49 -9.69 -10.23
C PRO A 137 -4.52 -8.61 -9.89
N ILE A 138 -5.80 -8.96 -9.83
CA ILE A 138 -6.90 -8.08 -9.42
C ILE A 138 -6.98 -8.03 -7.90
N LEU A 139 -6.86 -9.19 -7.25
CA LEU A 139 -7.03 -9.31 -5.80
C LEU A 139 -5.99 -8.51 -5.01
N VAL A 140 -4.75 -8.48 -5.49
CA VAL A 140 -3.66 -7.71 -4.86
C VAL A 140 -3.41 -6.34 -5.51
N LEU A 141 -4.25 -5.93 -6.46
CA LEU A 141 -4.10 -4.65 -7.15
C LEU A 141 -4.04 -3.44 -6.18
N PRO A 142 -4.88 -3.33 -5.14
CA PRO A 142 -4.77 -2.23 -4.17
C PRO A 142 -3.38 -2.16 -3.54
N GLN A 143 -2.83 -3.31 -3.16
CA GLN A 143 -1.52 -3.42 -2.53
C GLN A 143 -0.40 -3.15 -3.51
N ILE A 144 -0.50 -3.54 -4.79
CA ILE A 144 0.47 -3.16 -5.83
C ILE A 144 0.49 -1.63 -6.04
N LEU A 145 -0.69 -0.99 -6.06
CA LEU A 145 -0.80 0.46 -6.23
C LEU A 145 -0.22 1.20 -5.01
N LEU A 146 -0.61 0.81 -3.80
CA LEU A 146 -0.01 1.30 -2.55
C LEU A 146 1.51 1.04 -2.53
N GLY A 147 1.91 -0.15 -2.99
CA GLY A 147 3.21 -0.55 -3.52
C GLY A 147 4.03 0.61 -4.07
N GLY A 148 3.54 1.11 -5.20
CA GLY A 148 4.13 2.22 -5.95
C GLY A 148 4.05 3.58 -5.24
N TYR A 149 2.97 3.88 -4.53
CA TYR A 149 2.83 5.17 -3.80
C TYR A 149 3.85 5.30 -2.68
N LEU A 150 4.04 4.23 -1.91
CA LEU A 150 5.06 4.12 -0.88
C LEU A 150 6.46 4.18 -1.50
N GLY A 151 6.67 3.47 -2.62
CA GLY A 151 7.91 3.57 -3.40
C GLY A 151 8.24 5.00 -3.84
N TYR A 152 7.24 5.76 -4.31
CA TYR A 152 7.38 7.16 -4.68
C TYR A 152 7.83 8.01 -3.48
N ILE A 153 7.13 7.91 -2.36
CA ILE A 153 7.48 8.66 -1.13
C ILE A 153 8.86 8.25 -0.60
N ARG A 154 9.19 6.95 -0.64
CA ARG A 154 10.50 6.41 -0.24
C ARG A 154 11.65 7.07 -0.99
N VAL A 155 11.50 7.24 -2.31
CA VAL A 155 12.54 7.80 -3.19
C VAL A 155 12.60 9.31 -3.03
N ARG A 156 11.45 9.98 -3.00
CA ARG A 156 11.38 11.44 -2.92
C ARG A 156 11.79 11.97 -1.55
N PHE A 157 11.28 11.39 -0.46
CA PHE A 157 11.42 11.96 0.90
C PHE A 157 12.20 11.08 1.86
N GLY A 158 12.31 9.76 1.62
CA GLY A 158 13.07 8.83 2.44
C GLY A 158 12.23 7.74 3.10
N LEU A 159 12.89 6.77 3.74
CA LEU A 159 12.23 5.59 4.30
C LEU A 159 11.25 5.93 5.42
N GLN A 160 11.60 6.86 6.31
CA GLN A 160 10.75 7.29 7.42
C GLN A 160 9.40 7.85 6.95
N TRP A 161 9.40 8.61 5.85
CA TRP A 161 8.16 9.13 5.26
C TRP A 161 7.29 8.03 4.65
N SER A 162 7.92 6.97 4.13
CA SER A 162 7.23 5.80 3.61
C SER A 162 6.56 5.01 4.75
N ILE A 163 7.29 4.80 5.86
CA ILE A 163 6.77 4.17 7.09
C ILE A 163 5.59 4.96 7.62
N LEU A 164 5.73 6.28 7.73
CA LEU A 164 4.66 7.15 8.19
C LEU A 164 3.43 7.08 7.28
N LEU A 165 3.62 7.07 5.95
CA LEU A 165 2.50 7.02 5.01
C LEU A 165 1.78 5.68 5.11
N HIS A 166 2.53 4.58 5.15
CA HIS A 166 1.98 3.24 5.26
C HIS A 166 1.23 3.06 6.59
N GLY A 167 1.84 3.45 7.70
CA GLY A 167 1.19 3.39 9.01
C GLY A 167 -0.07 4.26 9.09
N THR A 168 -0.05 5.46 8.52
CA THR A 168 -1.25 6.33 8.47
C THR A 168 -2.36 5.71 7.61
N TYR A 169 -2.01 5.12 6.48
CA TYR A 169 -2.95 4.41 5.60
C TYR A 169 -3.60 3.23 6.33
N ASN A 170 -2.80 2.38 6.98
CA ASN A 170 -3.33 1.24 7.73
C ASN A 170 -4.18 1.69 8.92
N CYS A 171 -3.73 2.70 9.67
CA CYS A 171 -4.50 3.27 10.78
C CYS A 171 -5.89 3.73 10.32
N PHE A 172 -5.98 4.41 9.18
CA PHE A 172 -7.26 4.85 8.62
C PHE A 172 -8.21 3.67 8.37
N PHE A 173 -7.75 2.61 7.69
CA PHE A 173 -8.60 1.45 7.39
C PHE A 173 -8.94 0.61 8.63
N LEU A 174 -8.00 0.45 9.58
CA LEU A 174 -8.24 -0.25 10.84
C LEU A 174 -9.25 0.49 11.72
N LEU A 175 -9.19 1.82 11.77
CA LEU A 175 -10.18 2.60 12.51
C LEU A 175 -11.55 2.50 11.84
N ILE A 176 -11.61 2.60 10.52
CA ILE A 176 -12.88 2.46 9.78
C ILE A 176 -13.48 1.06 9.99
N SER A 177 -12.68 -0.01 9.96
CA SER A 177 -13.19 -1.36 10.19
C SER A 177 -13.78 -1.48 11.60
N THR A 178 -13.13 -0.91 12.61
CA THR A 178 -13.69 -0.89 13.98
C THR A 178 -14.95 -0.05 14.11
N LEU A 179 -15.21 0.92 13.22
CA LEU A 179 -16.41 1.77 13.29
C LEU A 179 -17.61 1.16 12.56
N ILE A 180 -17.37 0.29 11.57
CA ILE A 180 -18.42 -0.34 10.75
C ILE A 180 -18.89 -1.67 11.36
N GLU A 181 -18.08 -2.28 12.22
CA GLU A 181 -18.43 -3.52 12.95
C GLU A 181 -19.22 -3.27 14.26
N PHE A 182 -19.60 -2.02 14.57
CA PHE A 182 -20.57 -1.62 15.61
C PHE A 182 -21.78 -0.92 14.99
#